data_AF-A0A378A893-F1
#
_entry.id   AF-A0A378A893-F1
#
_cell.length_a   1.000
_cell.length_b   1.000
_cell.length_c   1.000
_cell.angle_alpha   90.00
_cell.angle_beta   90.00
_cell.angle_gamma   90.00
#
_symmetry.space_group_name_H-M   'P 1'
#
loop_
_entity.id
_entity.type
_entity.pdbx_description
1 polymer ?
#
loop_
_entity_poly.entity_id
_entity_poly.type
_entity_poly.pdbx_seq_one_letter_code
_entity_poly.pdbx_strand_id
1 'polypeptide(L)'
;MDVPGRADALGLGWVYMKPKNGHPGIIQKTGGGGGFITYMAMNPQANVGAFVVVTRSPLTRFNNMSDGINDLVSELSGAQPNMQTASQ
;
A
#
# COMPACT_ATOMS: atom_id res chain seq x y z
N MET A 1 -1.02 7.21 14.81
CA MET A 1 -1.17 5.96 14.03
C MET A 1 -0.38 6.19 12.76
N ASP A 2 0.50 5.26 12.41
CA ASP A 2 1.18 5.28 11.10
C ASP A 2 0.15 4.91 10.01
N VAL A 3 0.16 5.65 8.90
CA VAL A 3 -0.78 5.47 7.79
C VAL A 3 -0.01 5.14 6.51
N PRO A 4 -0.56 4.30 5.62
CA PRO A 4 0.14 3.74 4.46
C PRO A 4 0.43 4.77 3.34
N GLY A 5 0.11 6.05 3.58
CA GLY A 5 0.22 7.14 2.62
C GLY A 5 -0.82 8.22 2.84
N ARG A 6 -0.75 9.29 2.05
CA ARG A 6 -1.74 10.38 2.07
C ARG A 6 -3.05 9.88 1.42
N ALA A 7 -4.17 10.10 2.11
CA ALA A 7 -5.50 9.91 1.51
C ALA A 7 -5.77 11.05 0.49
N ASP A 8 -5.98 10.70 -0.77
CA ASP A 8 -6.36 11.65 -1.83
C ASP A 8 -7.88 11.67 -2.07
N ALA A 9 -8.58 10.57 -1.78
CA ALA A 9 -10.03 10.53 -1.75
C ALA A 9 -10.56 9.49 -0.74
N LEU A 10 -11.82 9.66 -0.32
CA LEU A 10 -12.51 8.81 0.64
C LEU A 10 -13.76 8.20 -0.01
N GLY A 11 -13.97 6.90 0.19
CA GLY A 11 -15.17 6.16 -0.23
C GLY A 11 -15.98 5.64 0.94
N LEU A 12 -16.83 4.64 0.70
CA LEU A 12 -17.60 3.94 1.72
C LEU A 12 -16.68 3.02 2.55
N GLY A 13 -15.88 3.62 3.44
CA GLY A 13 -14.88 2.94 4.26
C GLY A 13 -13.51 2.77 3.58
N TRP A 14 -13.46 2.83 2.25
CA TRP A 14 -12.22 2.78 1.47
C TRP A 14 -11.47 4.10 1.46
N VAL A 15 -10.15 4.03 1.36
CA VAL A 15 -9.28 5.18 1.11
C VAL A 15 -8.61 4.98 -0.25
N TYR A 16 -8.60 6.02 -1.06
CA TYR A 16 -7.87 6.05 -2.33
C TYR A 16 -6.62 6.91 -2.20
N MET A 17 -5.51 6.37 -2.70
CA MET A 17 -4.24 7.07 -2.87
C MET A 17 -3.98 7.20 -4.37
N LYS A 18 -3.75 8.42 -4.85
CA LYS A 18 -3.52 8.66 -6.29
C LYS A 18 -2.14 8.15 -6.71
N PRO A 19 -1.90 7.90 -8.02
CA PRO A 19 -0.59 7.52 -8.51
C PRO A 19 0.49 8.52 -8.08
N LYS A 20 1.59 8.02 -7.50
CA LYS A 20 2.71 8.85 -7.02
C LYS A 20 3.96 7.99 -6.87
N ASN A 21 5.13 8.55 -7.18
CA ASN A 21 6.44 7.92 -6.95
C ASN A 21 6.59 6.52 -7.59
N GLY A 22 5.94 6.25 -8.73
CA GLY A 22 5.95 4.94 -9.39
C GLY A 22 4.90 3.95 -8.87
N HIS A 23 4.17 4.28 -7.79
CA HIS A 23 3.00 3.50 -7.37
C HIS A 23 1.78 3.87 -8.24
N PRO A 24 0.92 2.89 -8.61
CA PRO A 24 -0.33 3.14 -9.30
C PRO A 24 -1.35 3.79 -8.35
N GLY A 25 -2.56 4.05 -8.85
CA GLY A 25 -3.68 4.36 -7.97
C GLY A 25 -4.00 3.16 -7.10
N ILE A 26 -4.01 3.33 -5.78
CA ILE A 26 -4.24 2.25 -4.81
C ILE A 26 -5.51 2.55 -4.02
N ILE A 27 -6.43 1.57 -4.02
CA ILE A 27 -7.58 1.52 -3.11
C ILE A 27 -7.20 0.64 -1.93
N GLN A 28 -7.36 1.16 -0.71
CA GLN A 28 -6.87 0.49 0.48
C GLN A 28 -7.73 0.62 1.72
N LYS A 29 -7.48 -0.29 2.67
CA LYS A 29 -7.95 -0.18 4.06
C LYS A 29 -6.91 -0.68 5.05
N THR A 30 -6.71 0.09 6.11
CA THR A 30 -5.94 -0.29 7.31
C THR A 30 -6.83 -0.82 8.43
N GLY A 31 -6.28 -1.70 9.27
CA GLY A 31 -6.87 -2.12 10.54
C GLY A 31 -5.81 -2.42 11.57
N GLY A 32 -6.17 -2.31 12.85
CA GLY A 32 -5.27 -2.62 13.95
C GLY A 32 -6.00 -2.73 15.28
N GLY A 33 -5.71 -3.78 16.05
CA GLY A 33 -6.39 -4.09 17.30
C GLY A 33 -6.08 -5.51 17.77
N GLY A 34 -6.21 -5.79 19.07
CA GLY A 34 -6.05 -7.15 19.61
C GLY A 34 -4.69 -7.80 19.36
N GLY A 35 -3.62 -7.00 19.21
CA GLY A 35 -2.29 -7.51 18.87
C GLY A 35 -2.03 -7.71 17.37
N PHE A 36 -2.99 -7.39 16.49
CA PHE A 36 -2.85 -7.50 15.05
C PHE A 36 -2.77 -6.12 14.37
N ILE A 37 -2.11 -6.09 13.22
CA ILE A 37 -2.29 -5.06 12.18
C ILE A 37 -2.67 -5.75 10.87
N THR A 38 -3.55 -5.11 10.12
CA THR A 38 -4.04 -5.60 8.83
C THR A 38 -3.98 -4.51 7.78
N TYR A 39 -3.69 -4.88 6.55
CA TYR A 39 -3.72 -3.96 5.43
C TYR A 39 -4.22 -4.68 4.17
N MET A 40 -5.15 -4.04 3.46
CA MET A 40 -5.59 -4.43 2.13
C MET A 40 -5.24 -3.32 1.16
N ALA A 41 -4.58 -3.64 0.05
CA ALA A 41 -4.25 -2.72 -1.03
C ALA A 41 -4.59 -3.36 -2.37
N MET A 42 -5.19 -2.58 -3.27
CA MET A 42 -5.69 -3.07 -4.55
C MET A 42 -5.48 -2.06 -5.67
N ASN A 43 -5.21 -2.58 -6.86
CA ASN A 43 -5.37 -1.90 -8.13
C ASN A 43 -6.40 -2.68 -8.97
N PRO A 44 -7.70 -2.34 -8.88
CA PRO A 44 -8.74 -3.08 -9.59
C PRO A 44 -8.60 -3.03 -11.11
N GLN A 45 -8.03 -1.96 -11.68
CA GLN A 45 -7.84 -1.87 -13.14
C GLN A 45 -6.85 -2.91 -13.66
N ALA A 46 -5.91 -3.35 -12.82
CA ALA A 46 -4.96 -4.40 -13.13
C ALA A 46 -5.40 -5.79 -12.62
N ASN A 47 -6.59 -5.91 -12.01
CA ASN A 47 -7.02 -7.13 -11.30
C ASN A 47 -6.02 -7.61 -10.22
N VAL A 48 -5.34 -6.68 -9.55
CA VAL A 48 -4.35 -6.99 -8.49
C VAL A 48 -4.88 -6.56 -7.13
N GLY A 49 -4.73 -7.44 -6.15
CA GLY A 49 -5.02 -7.15 -4.76
C GLY A 49 -4.11 -7.94 -3.82
N ALA A 50 -3.73 -7.34 -2.71
CA ALA A 50 -2.96 -7.97 -1.65
C ALA A 50 -3.63 -7.71 -0.30
N PHE A 51 -3.67 -8.75 0.53
CA PHE A 51 -4.12 -8.68 1.91
C PHE A 51 -3.04 -9.25 2.82
N VAL A 52 -2.71 -8.52 3.87
CA VAL A 52 -1.71 -8.93 4.87
C VAL A 52 -2.26 -8.77 6.28
N VAL A 53 -1.85 -9.69 7.15
CA VAL A 53 -2.10 -9.65 8.59
C VAL A 53 -0.80 -10.00 9.32
N VAL A 54 -0.48 -9.20 10.34
CA VAL A 54 0.74 -9.39 11.16
C VAL A 54 0.38 -9.31 12.63
N THR A 55 0.85 -10.27 13.43
CA THR A 55 0.89 -10.17 14.89
C THR A 55 2.02 -9.26 15.33
N ARG A 56 1.73 -8.26 16.15
CA ARG A 56 2.68 -7.21 16.55
C ARG A 56 3.66 -7.71 17.60
N SER A 57 4.93 -7.30 17.44
CA SER A 57 5.93 -7.23 18.50
C SER A 57 6.15 -5.75 18.91
N PRO A 58 6.90 -5.46 19.98
CA PRO A 58 7.21 -4.08 20.38
C PRO A 58 7.90 -3.24 19.28
N LEU A 59 8.63 -3.91 18.38
CA LEU A 59 9.35 -3.28 17.27
C LEU A 59 8.51 -3.17 16.00
N THR A 60 7.33 -3.80 15.92
CA THR A 60 6.46 -3.71 14.75
C THR A 60 6.04 -2.26 14.49
N ARG A 61 6.18 -1.84 13.23
CA ARG A 61 5.71 -0.55 12.69
C ARG A 61 4.77 -0.82 11.53
N PHE A 62 3.71 -0.03 11.42
CA PHE A 62 2.69 -0.25 10.40
C PHE A 62 3.22 0.08 9.00
N ASN A 63 3.96 1.20 8.85
CA ASN A 63 4.51 1.61 7.55
C ASN A 63 5.46 0.57 6.95
N ASN A 64 6.34 -0.03 7.76
CA ASN A 64 7.25 -1.07 7.26
C ASN A 64 6.52 -2.26 6.61
N MET A 65 5.31 -2.56 7.06
CA MET A 65 4.46 -3.59 6.45
C MET A 65 3.71 -3.03 5.23
N SER A 66 3.06 -1.86 5.35
CA SER A 66 2.24 -1.32 4.27
C SER A 66 3.03 -0.87 3.05
N ASP A 67 4.24 -0.34 3.24
CA ASP A 67 5.11 0.14 2.16
C ASP A 67 5.52 -1.02 1.25
N GLY A 68 5.98 -2.13 1.85
CA GLY A 68 6.31 -3.34 1.08
C GLY A 68 5.11 -3.94 0.33
N ILE A 69 3.89 -3.78 0.85
CA ILE A 69 2.66 -4.20 0.17
C ILE A 69 2.29 -3.24 -0.97
N ASN A 70 2.47 -1.94 -0.80
CA ASN A 70 2.29 -0.97 -1.88
C ASN A 70 3.28 -1.24 -3.03
N ASP A 71 4.54 -1.54 -2.71
CA ASP A 71 5.56 -1.92 -3.70
C ASP A 71 5.16 -3.21 -4.42
N LEU A 72 4.77 -4.25 -3.69
CA LEU A 72 4.33 -5.52 -4.27
C LEU A 72 3.13 -5.33 -5.23
N VAL A 73 2.11 -4.57 -4.82
CA VAL A 73 0.94 -4.28 -5.66
C VAL A 73 1.35 -3.48 -6.89
N SER A 74 2.32 -2.57 -6.77
CA SER A 74 2.82 -1.78 -7.90
C SER A 74 3.49 -2.66 -8.94
N GLU A 75 4.44 -3.50 -8.52
CA GLU A 75 5.15 -4.43 -9.39
C GLU A 75 4.19 -5.41 -10.10
N LEU A 76 3.25 -6.00 -9.34
CA LEU A 76 2.26 -6.93 -9.90
C LEU A 76 1.26 -6.24 -10.85
N SER A 77 1.01 -4.94 -10.66
CA SER A 77 0.13 -4.16 -11.54
C SER A 77 0.78 -3.78 -12.88
N GLY A 78 2.05 -4.15 -13.10
CA GLY A 78 2.81 -3.71 -14.26
C GLY A 78 3.21 -2.23 -14.20
N ALA A 79 3.16 -1.60 -13.02
CA ALA A 79 3.76 -0.29 -12.86
C ALA A 79 5.27 -0.45 -13.08
N GLN A 80 5.78 0.14 -14.16
CA GLN A 80 7.22 0.12 -14.40
C GLN A 80 7.88 0.90 -13.25
N PRO A 81 8.85 0.33 -12.52
CA PRO A 81 9.68 1.13 -11.63
C PRO A 81 10.26 2.24 -12.50
N ASN A 82 10.18 3.49 -12.04
CA ASN A 82 10.88 4.59 -12.67
C ASN A 82 12.38 4.26 -12.60
N MET A 83 12.89 3.52 -13.60
CA MET A 83 14.30 3.53 -13.95
C MET A 83 14.59 4.96 -14.35
N GLN A 84 14.92 5.79 -13.35
CA GLN A 84 15.71 6.98 -13.59
C GLN A 84 16.95 6.44 -14.29
N THR A 85 17.02 6.64 -15.61
CA THR A 85 18.25 6.51 -16.37
C THR A 85 19.29 7.29 -15.58
N ALA A 86 20.23 6.59 -14.96
CA ALA A 86 21.46 7.21 -14.48
C ALA A 86 22.06 7.88 -15.73
N SER A 87 21.86 9.19 -15.82
CA SER A 87 22.38 10.01 -16.90
C SER A 87 23.88 9.84 -16.94
N GLN A 88 24.37 9.43 -18.12
CA GLN A 88 25.78 9.43 -18.51
C GLN A 88 26.38 10.82 -18.37
#